data_AF-A0A7X7EDY1-F1
#
_entry.id   AF-A0A7X7EDY1-F1
#
_cell.length_a   1.000
_cell.length_b   1.000
_cell.length_c   1.000
_cell.angle_alpha   90.00
_cell.angle_beta   90.00
_cell.angle_gamma   90.00
#
_symmetry.space_group_name_H-M   'P 1'
#
loop_
_entity.id
_entity.type
_entity.pdbx_description
1 polymer ?
#
loop_
_entity_poly.entity_id
_entity_poly.type
_entity_poly.pdbx_seq_one_letter_code
_entity_poly.pdbx_strand_id
1 'polypeptide(L)'
;MHLIECSRSYADQILAIYNDVIKTSTAMFETHERNQAYMSTWFDAKEQSGYPVIGLVDDQDVLLAFGTYGSFRSSSGYLYTIEHSIHVRKEHRGKGLGKIILTALIEKAIEQQYHCMVGAIDSENTASIHLHEK
;
A
#
# COMPACT_ATOMS: atom_id res chain seq x y z
N MET A 1 3.09 12.58 -13.98
CA MET A 1 2.79 11.78 -12.77
C MET A 1 1.51 12.27 -12.11
N HIS A 2 0.56 11.38 -11.84
CA HIS A 2 -0.70 11.74 -11.17
C HIS A 2 -1.23 10.60 -10.29
N LEU A 3 -2.03 10.95 -9.28
CA LEU A 3 -2.67 9.99 -8.37
C LEU A 3 -3.92 9.38 -9.03
N ILE A 4 -4.14 8.09 -8.79
CA ILE A 4 -5.29 7.33 -9.25
C ILE A 4 -5.81 6.40 -8.16
N GLU A 5 -7.07 5.99 -8.27
CA GLU A 5 -7.59 4.82 -7.57
C GLU A 5 -7.36 3.59 -8.48
N CYS A 6 -6.47 2.70 -8.06
CA CYS A 6 -6.12 1.52 -8.84
C CYS A 6 -7.31 0.55 -8.89
N SER A 7 -7.76 0.25 -10.10
CA SER A 7 -8.67 -0.87 -10.36
C SER A 7 -7.88 -2.14 -10.67
N ARG A 8 -8.61 -3.23 -10.95
CA ARG A 8 -8.03 -4.53 -11.36
C ARG A 8 -7.16 -4.46 -12.61
N SER A 9 -7.29 -3.41 -13.44
CA SER A 9 -6.38 -3.22 -14.59
C SER A 9 -4.93 -3.02 -14.17
N TYR A 10 -4.66 -2.65 -12.91
CA TYR A 10 -3.32 -2.49 -12.35
C TYR A 10 -2.83 -3.73 -11.60
N ALA A 11 -3.59 -4.83 -11.57
CA ALA A 11 -3.26 -6.03 -10.81
C ALA A 11 -1.88 -6.59 -11.15
N ASP A 12 -1.52 -6.64 -12.43
CA ASP A 12 -0.21 -7.12 -12.89
C ASP A 12 0.94 -6.25 -12.37
N GLN A 13 0.76 -4.93 -12.39
CA GLN A 13 1.78 -3.98 -11.95
C GLN A 13 1.95 -4.02 -10.42
N ILE A 14 0.84 -4.11 -9.68
CA ILE A 14 0.83 -4.26 -8.22
C ILE A 14 1.49 -5.59 -7.84
N LEU A 15 1.14 -6.68 -8.52
CA LEU A 15 1.73 -8.00 -8.28
C LEU A 15 3.24 -8.00 -8.50
N ALA A 16 3.71 -7.36 -9.58
CA ALA A 16 5.15 -7.24 -9.85
C ALA A 16 5.88 -6.48 -8.73
N ILE A 17 5.30 -5.40 -8.22
CA ILE A 17 5.88 -4.65 -7.10
C ILE A 17 5.88 -5.49 -5.82
N TYR A 18 4.77 -6.15 -5.47
CA TYR A 18 4.70 -7.03 -4.30
C TYR A 18 5.75 -8.15 -4.36
N ASN A 19 5.85 -8.85 -5.49
CA ASN A 19 6.79 -9.97 -5.62
C ASN A 19 8.26 -9.51 -5.61
N ASP A 20 8.58 -8.31 -6.11
CA ASP A 20 9.93 -7.72 -5.89
C ASP A 20 10.19 -7.46 -4.41
N VAL A 21 9.22 -6.89 -3.69
CA VAL A 21 9.34 -6.60 -2.25
C VAL A 21 9.53 -7.88 -1.43
N ILE A 22 8.73 -8.93 -1.71
CA ILE A 22 8.83 -10.25 -1.07
C ILE A 22 10.22 -10.87 -1.30
N LYS A 23 10.76 -10.77 -2.52
CA LYS A 23 12.06 -11.37 -2.87
C LYS A 23 13.26 -10.66 -2.28
N THR A 24 13.15 -9.34 -2.11
CA THR A 24 14.35 -8.49 -1.93
C THR A 24 14.38 -7.74 -0.61
N SER A 25 13.35 -7.85 0.22
CA SER A 25 13.25 -7.05 1.44
C SER A 25 12.45 -7.72 2.55
N THR A 26 12.54 -7.13 3.75
CA THR A 26 11.74 -7.46 4.92
C THR A 26 10.47 -6.62 5.03
N ALA A 27 10.13 -5.80 4.03
CA ALA A 27 8.91 -4.99 4.07
C ALA A 27 7.62 -5.82 3.93
N MET A 28 7.74 -7.11 3.60
CA MET A 28 6.66 -8.09 3.66
C MET A 28 7.18 -9.38 4.27
N PHE A 29 6.48 -9.88 5.29
CA PHE A 29 6.85 -11.14 5.97
C PHE A 29 6.17 -12.34 5.28
N GLU A 30 6.26 -12.39 3.96
CA GLU A 30 5.79 -13.51 3.13
C GLU A 30 6.99 -14.25 2.57
N THR A 31 6.92 -15.59 2.55
CA THR A 31 8.00 -16.46 2.07
C THR A 31 7.77 -16.99 0.66
N HIS A 32 6.61 -16.72 0.07
CA HIS A 32 6.21 -17.20 -1.25
C HIS A 32 5.65 -16.05 -2.08
N GLU A 33 5.93 -16.06 -3.37
CA GLU A 33 5.37 -15.09 -4.31
C GLU A 33 3.85 -15.22 -4.41
N ARG A 34 3.19 -14.08 -4.57
CA ARG A 34 1.77 -14.02 -4.88
C ARG A 34 1.57 -14.36 -6.37
N ASN A 35 0.36 -14.79 -6.69
CA ASN A 35 -0.05 -15.11 -8.05
C ASN A 35 -1.30 -14.29 -8.45
N GLN A 36 -1.75 -14.46 -9.69
CA GLN A 36 -2.91 -13.75 -10.21
C GLN A 36 -4.23 -14.09 -9.48
N ALA A 37 -4.40 -15.34 -9.05
CA ALA A 37 -5.57 -15.74 -8.29
C ALA A 37 -5.65 -15.00 -6.94
N TYR A 38 -4.50 -14.80 -6.27
CA TYR A 38 -4.40 -13.98 -5.08
C TYR A 38 -4.80 -12.53 -5.35
N MET A 39 -4.35 -11.94 -6.47
CA MET A 39 -4.71 -10.55 -6.79
C MET A 39 -6.21 -10.36 -6.98
N SER A 40 -6.90 -11.34 -7.59
CA SER A 40 -8.36 -11.28 -7.74
C SER A 40 -9.05 -11.23 -6.37
N THR A 41 -8.71 -12.15 -5.47
CA THR A 41 -9.34 -12.21 -4.13
C THR A 41 -8.95 -11.03 -3.26
N TRP A 42 -7.73 -10.50 -3.43
CA TRP A 42 -7.27 -9.31 -2.75
C TRP A 42 -8.08 -8.07 -3.16
N PHE A 43 -8.32 -7.87 -4.46
CA PHE A 43 -9.18 -6.78 -4.93
C PHE A 43 -10.63 -6.96 -4.48
N ASP A 44 -11.18 -8.18 -4.55
CA ASP A 44 -12.54 -8.48 -4.03
C ASP A 44 -12.68 -8.05 -2.57
N ALA A 45 -11.70 -8.40 -1.73
CA ALA A 45 -11.71 -8.07 -0.30
C ALA A 45 -11.58 -6.55 -0.05
N LYS A 46 -10.79 -5.84 -0.85
CA LYS A 46 -10.65 -4.37 -0.76
C LYS A 46 -11.94 -3.67 -1.12
N GLU A 47 -12.55 -4.04 -2.24
CA GLU A 47 -13.83 -3.51 -2.71
C GLU A 47 -14.95 -3.79 -1.69
N GLN A 48 -15.05 -5.02 -1.19
CA GLN A 48 -16.06 -5.40 -0.19
C GLN A 48 -15.93 -4.63 1.12
N SER A 49 -14.69 -4.34 1.54
CA SER A 49 -14.41 -3.63 2.78
C SER A 49 -14.39 -2.10 2.62
N GLY A 50 -14.51 -1.59 1.40
CA GLY A 50 -14.37 -0.16 1.10
C GLY A 50 -12.95 0.39 1.31
N TYR A 51 -11.93 -0.47 1.29
CA TYR A 51 -10.54 -0.04 1.45
C TYR A 51 -9.96 0.39 0.10
N PRO A 52 -9.36 1.59 0.00
CA PRO A 52 -8.83 2.11 -1.24
C PRO A 52 -7.55 1.39 -1.64
N VAL A 53 -7.25 1.46 -2.93
CA VAL A 53 -5.93 1.17 -3.47
C VAL A 53 -5.49 2.42 -4.23
N ILE A 54 -4.62 3.22 -3.64
CA ILE A 54 -4.18 4.49 -4.22
C ILE A 54 -2.86 4.26 -4.95
N GLY A 55 -2.81 4.61 -6.23
CA GLY A 55 -1.62 4.51 -7.07
C GLY A 55 -1.09 5.88 -7.49
N LEU A 56 0.20 5.95 -7.78
CA LEU A 56 0.84 7.06 -8.48
C LEU A 56 1.40 6.51 -9.80
N VAL A 57 0.90 7.01 -10.92
CA VAL A 57 1.31 6.60 -12.26
C VAL A 57 2.08 7.69 -12.98
N ASP A 58 2.91 7.33 -13.97
CA ASP A 58 3.47 8.27 -14.94
C ASP A 58 2.47 8.59 -16.07
N ASP A 59 2.94 9.29 -17.10
CA ASP A 59 2.10 9.74 -18.21
C ASP A 59 1.85 8.61 -19.25
N GLN A 60 2.36 7.39 -18.99
CA GLN A 60 2.17 6.17 -19.77
C GLN A 60 1.41 5.10 -18.96
N ASP A 61 0.73 5.48 -17.88
CA ASP A 61 0.01 4.59 -16.96
C ASP A 61 0.88 3.51 -16.29
N VAL A 62 2.19 3.74 -16.19
CA VAL A 62 3.09 2.88 -15.42
C VAL A 62 2.96 3.22 -13.95
N LEU A 63 2.59 2.24 -13.14
CA LEU A 63 2.45 2.36 -11.69
C LEU A 63 3.82 2.48 -11.03
N LEU A 64 4.12 3.65 -10.47
CA LEU A 64 5.40 3.97 -9.83
C LEU A 64 5.41 3.65 -8.33
N ALA A 65 4.27 3.84 -7.68
CA ALA A 65 4.06 3.50 -6.29
C ALA A 65 2.57 3.26 -6.05
N PHE A 66 2.24 2.48 -5.02
CA PHE A 66 0.87 2.38 -4.55
C PHE A 66 0.84 2.17 -3.04
N GLY A 67 -0.32 2.37 -2.46
CA GLY A 67 -0.59 2.04 -1.07
C GLY A 67 -2.05 1.70 -0.85
N THR A 68 -2.31 1.05 0.27
CA THR A 68 -3.64 0.63 0.69
C THR A 68 -3.66 0.53 2.21
N TYR A 69 -4.82 0.26 2.77
CA TYR A 69 -4.94 -0.15 4.16
C TYR A 69 -5.97 -1.27 4.35
N GLY A 70 -5.94 -1.90 5.51
CA GLY A 70 -6.90 -2.91 5.94
C GLY A 70 -7.16 -2.82 7.43
N SER A 71 -7.96 -3.75 7.96
CA SER A 71 -8.16 -3.85 9.41
C SER A 71 -6.83 -4.15 10.11
N PHE A 72 -6.50 -3.36 11.14
CA PHE A 72 -5.31 -3.63 11.97
C PHE A 72 -5.48 -4.91 12.80
N ARG A 73 -6.61 -5.05 13.48
CA ARG A 73 -6.96 -6.23 14.29
C ARG A 73 -8.46 -6.49 14.20
N SER A 74 -8.85 -7.76 14.24
CA SER A 74 -10.24 -8.20 14.02
C SER A 74 -11.21 -7.94 15.17
N SER A 75 -10.73 -7.49 16.34
CA SER A 75 -11.60 -7.21 17.50
C SER A 75 -12.35 -5.88 17.30
N SER A 76 -13.60 -5.82 17.77
CA SER A 76 -14.48 -4.65 17.64
C SER A 76 -13.89 -3.36 18.23
N GLY A 77 -12.97 -3.46 19.20
CA GLY A 77 -12.25 -2.30 19.74
C GLY A 77 -11.35 -1.58 18.72
N TYR A 78 -11.04 -2.21 17.58
CA TYR A 78 -10.19 -1.66 16.53
C TYR A 78 -10.97 -1.21 15.28
N LEU A 79 -12.30 -1.07 15.37
CA LEU A 79 -13.14 -0.68 14.22
C LEU A 79 -12.66 0.59 13.51
N TYR A 80 -12.11 1.55 14.26
CA TYR A 80 -11.61 2.82 13.75
C TYR A 80 -10.07 2.86 13.59
N THR A 81 -9.40 1.71 13.66
CA THR A 81 -7.95 1.57 13.49
C THR A 81 -7.64 0.70 12.28
N ILE A 82 -6.90 1.26 11.33
CA ILE A 82 -6.48 0.58 10.11
C ILE A 82 -4.96 0.43 10.08
N GLU A 83 -4.48 -0.59 9.38
CA GLU A 83 -3.06 -0.78 9.09
C GLU A 83 -2.81 -0.45 7.62
N HIS A 84 -1.83 0.42 7.34
CA HIS A 84 -1.50 0.83 5.98
C HIS A 84 -0.17 0.25 5.51
N SER A 85 -0.05 0.08 4.20
CA SER A 85 1.20 -0.29 3.53
C SER A 85 1.43 0.55 2.29
N ILE A 86 2.70 0.78 1.97
CA ILE A 86 3.15 1.59 0.84
C ILE A 86 4.29 0.86 0.15
N HIS A 87 4.18 0.71 -1.17
CA HIS A 87 5.20 0.04 -1.97
C HIS A 87 5.56 0.92 -3.15
N VAL A 88 6.87 1.16 -3.31
CA VAL A 88 7.43 1.95 -4.40
C VAL A 88 8.18 1.00 -5.32
N ARG A 89 7.90 1.10 -6.63
CA ARG A 89 8.62 0.38 -7.68
C ARG A 89 10.12 0.60 -7.52
N LYS A 90 10.89 -0.48 -7.65
CA LYS A 90 12.33 -0.53 -7.31
C LYS A 90 13.13 0.62 -7.94
N GLU A 91 12.90 0.91 -9.22
CA GLU A 91 13.61 1.94 -10.00
C GLU A 91 13.24 3.38 -9.60
N HIS A 92 12.24 3.54 -8.73
CA HIS A 92 11.69 4.83 -8.30
C HIS A 92 11.83 5.09 -6.79
N ARG A 93 12.49 4.20 -6.04
CA ARG A 93 12.80 4.41 -4.62
C ARG A 93 13.71 5.63 -4.42
N GLY A 94 13.61 6.28 -3.26
CA GLY A 94 14.40 7.48 -2.92
C GLY A 94 13.93 8.79 -3.56
N LYS A 95 12.88 8.76 -4.39
CA LYS A 95 12.34 9.95 -5.10
C LYS A 95 11.18 10.64 -4.38
N GLY A 96 10.94 10.34 -3.10
CA GLY A 96 9.85 10.92 -2.31
C GLY A 96 8.44 10.39 -2.63
N LEU A 97 8.30 9.37 -3.49
CA LEU A 97 6.98 8.85 -3.91
C LEU A 97 6.19 8.23 -2.76
N GLY A 98 6.87 7.62 -1.79
CA GLY A 98 6.22 7.07 -0.59
C GLY A 98 5.49 8.14 0.22
N LYS A 99 6.02 9.37 0.27
CA LYS A 99 5.35 10.49 0.94
C LYS A 99 4.06 10.88 0.23
N ILE A 100 4.09 10.93 -1.10
CA ILE A 100 2.91 11.26 -1.91
C ILE A 100 1.78 10.25 -1.64
N ILE A 101 2.11 8.95 -1.63
CA ILE A 101 1.13 7.90 -1.32
C ILE A 101 0.64 7.99 0.13
N LEU A 102 1.53 8.17 1.11
CA LEU A 102 1.15 8.28 2.52
C LEU A 102 0.17 9.43 2.74
N THR A 103 0.45 10.61 2.18
CA THR A 103 -0.44 11.78 2.27
C THR A 103 -1.82 11.47 1.69
N ALA A 104 -1.89 10.86 0.50
CA ALA A 104 -3.17 10.50 -0.12
C ALA A 104 -3.95 9.45 0.70
N LEU A 105 -3.27 8.48 1.32
CA LEU A 105 -3.91 7.51 2.20
C LEU A 105 -4.47 8.15 3.48
N ILE A 106 -3.74 9.10 4.07
CA ILE A 106 -4.20 9.85 5.25
C ILE A 106 -5.46 10.66 4.92
N GLU A 107 -5.45 11.38 3.80
CA GLU A 107 -6.63 12.13 3.33
C GLU A 107 -7.84 11.21 3.17
N LYS A 108 -7.65 10.05 2.52
CA LYS A 108 -8.72 9.06 2.35
C LYS A 108 -9.20 8.45 3.65
N ALA A 109 -8.30 8.20 4.60
CA ALA A 109 -8.65 7.67 5.91
C ALA A 109 -9.47 8.68 6.74
N ILE A 110 -9.15 9.97 6.63
CA ILE A 110 -9.92 11.07 7.25
C ILE A 110 -11.33 11.14 6.65
N GLU A 111 -11.45 11.09 5.32
CA GLU A 111 -12.74 11.06 4.62
C GLU A 111 -13.61 9.87 5.07
N GLN A 112 -13.00 8.71 5.29
CA GLN A 112 -13.64 7.49 5.76
C GLN A 112 -13.85 7.45 7.29
N GLN A 113 -13.51 8.52 7.99
CA GLN A 113 -13.67 8.68 9.45
C GLN A 113 -12.91 7.64 10.29
N TYR A 114 -11.76 7.15 9.81
CA TYR A 114 -10.85 6.37 10.64
C TYR A 114 -10.15 7.26 11.66
N HIS A 115 -9.88 6.73 12.85
CA HIS A 115 -9.26 7.46 13.95
C HIS A 115 -7.73 7.30 13.97
N CYS A 116 -7.23 6.12 13.62
CA CYS A 116 -5.81 5.80 13.72
C CYS A 116 -5.36 4.94 12.52
N MET A 117 -4.18 5.28 11.99
CA MET A 117 -3.46 4.48 11.00
C MET A 117 -2.19 3.92 11.65
N VAL A 118 -1.96 2.63 11.49
CA VAL A 118 -0.80 1.91 12.02
C VAL A 118 0.10 1.47 10.87
N GLY A 119 1.39 1.79 10.96
CA GLY A 119 2.41 1.25 10.08
C GLY A 119 3.27 0.24 10.82
N ALA A 120 3.28 -1.03 10.39
CA ALA A 120 4.20 -2.03 10.88
C ALA A 120 5.49 -2.00 10.04
N ILE A 121 6.62 -1.72 10.69
CA ILE A 121 7.89 -1.46 10.01
C ILE A 121 8.99 -2.31 10.67
N ASP A 122 9.84 -2.94 9.84
CA ASP A 122 11.10 -3.50 10.31
C ASP A 122 11.92 -2.40 11.01
N SER A 123 12.34 -2.65 12.25
CA SER A 123 13.09 -1.69 13.07
C SER A 123 14.40 -1.22 12.43
N GLU A 124 14.98 -1.98 11.50
CA GLU A 124 16.20 -1.59 10.78
C GLU A 124 15.91 -0.73 9.53
N ASN A 125 14.65 -0.60 9.11
CA ASN A 125 14.25 0.18 7.94
C ASN A 125 14.14 1.67 8.25
N THR A 126 15.29 2.31 8.43
CA THR A 126 15.44 3.75 8.72
C THR A 126 14.75 4.65 7.70
N ALA A 127 14.72 4.27 6.41
CA ALA A 127 14.05 5.03 5.36
C ALA A 127 12.52 5.07 5.54
N SER A 128 11.92 3.93 5.93
CA SER A 128 10.49 3.87 6.23
C SER A 128 10.16 4.58 7.55
N ILE A 129 11.00 4.43 8.58
CA ILE A 129 10.83 5.15 9.86
C ILE A 129 10.79 6.68 9.62
N HIS A 130 11.80 7.22 8.92
CA HIS A 130 11.89 8.66 8.62
C HIS A 130 10.76 9.18 7.73
N LEU A 131 10.17 8.31 6.90
CA LEU A 131 8.99 8.65 6.13
C LEU A 131 7.78 8.88 7.04
N HIS A 132 7.62 8.10 8.12
CA HIS A 132 6.47 8.16 9.02
C HIS A 132 6.62 9.19 10.14
N GLU A 133 7.83 9.63 10.47
CA GLU A 133 8.08 10.70 11.44
C GLU A 133 7.75 12.11 10.92
N LYS A 134 7.51 12.26 9.61
CA LYS A 134 7.36 13.54 8.91
C LYS A 134 5.96 13.83 8.41
#